data_AF-A0A1H6Q7G3-F1
#
_entry.id   AF-A0A1H6Q7G3-F1
#
_cell.length_a   1.000
_cell.length_b   1.000
_cell.length_c   1.000
_cell.angle_alpha   90.00
_cell.angle_beta   90.00
_cell.angle_gamma   90.00
#
_symmetry.space_group_name_H-M   'P 1'
#
loop_
_entity.id
_entity.type
_entity.pdbx_description
1 polymer ?
#
loop_
_entity_poly.entity_id
_entity_poly.type
_entity_poly.pdbx_seq_one_letter_code
_entity_poly.pdbx_strand_id
1 'polypeptide(L)'
;MTRFTTMFHRAGAALLLGSLLVLGGCHRGSAKDEAAIAQAKSEFDTTIQAYKSGQFLVDGAVLSALDTGSHFAYLKDVGKLPKTVLLVPSDDSKIRKAHLQFMARMQLDYGFAVYYDDGGTLKKINPVETKARALEDYHAPVKMSDELQGKSAAGSSMDQEQH
;
A
#
# COMPACT_ATOMS: atom_id res chain seq x y z
N MET A 1 -55.01 -57.50 -14.55
CA MET A 1 -54.79 -56.86 -13.23
C MET A 1 -53.38 -57.28 -12.81
N THR A 2 -52.37 -56.42 -12.84
CA THR A 2 -52.09 -55.35 -11.85
C THR A 2 -51.34 -54.19 -12.53
N ARG A 3 -51.82 -52.96 -12.30
CA ARG A 3 -51.16 -51.71 -12.72
C ARG A 3 -50.73 -50.97 -11.46
N PHE A 4 -49.48 -51.13 -11.02
CA PHE A 4 -48.96 -50.31 -9.94
C PHE A 4 -47.46 -50.04 -10.10
N THR A 5 -47.15 -48.74 -10.06
CA THR A 5 -45.89 -48.15 -9.58
C THR A 5 -44.72 -47.96 -10.56
N THR A 6 -45.01 -47.37 -11.73
CA THR A 6 -44.05 -46.52 -12.47
C THR A 6 -43.76 -45.17 -11.77
N MET A 7 -44.02 -45.07 -10.46
CA MET A 7 -44.04 -43.80 -9.70
C MET A 7 -42.82 -43.55 -8.82
N PHE A 8 -41.76 -44.36 -8.91
CA PHE A 8 -40.52 -44.15 -8.12
C PHE A 8 -39.31 -43.64 -8.92
N HIS A 9 -39.35 -43.62 -10.25
CA HIS A 9 -38.21 -43.19 -11.06
C HIS A 9 -38.17 -41.69 -11.40
N ARG A 10 -39.18 -40.92 -11.01
CA ARG A 10 -39.23 -39.46 -11.25
C ARG A 10 -38.80 -38.60 -10.06
N ALA A 11 -38.44 -39.21 -8.94
CA ALA A 11 -37.98 -38.49 -7.75
C ALA A 11 -36.44 -38.36 -7.64
N GLY A 12 -35.66 -39.13 -8.42
CA GLY A 12 -34.19 -39.12 -8.33
C GLY A 12 -33.49 -38.04 -9.17
N ALA A 13 -34.09 -37.58 -10.27
CA ALA A 13 -33.41 -36.71 -11.23
C ALA A 13 -33.51 -35.21 -10.90
N ALA A 14 -34.43 -34.79 -10.03
CA ALA A 14 -34.61 -33.38 -9.69
C ALA A 14 -33.73 -32.91 -8.52
N LEU A 15 -33.15 -33.83 -7.73
CA LEU A 15 -32.35 -33.49 -6.56
C LEU A 15 -30.84 -33.32 -6.85
N LEU A 16 -30.35 -33.73 -8.02
CA LEU A 16 -28.93 -33.59 -8.37
C LEU A 16 -28.56 -32.27 -9.05
N LEU A 17 -29.54 -31.47 -9.50
CA LEU A 17 -29.31 -30.17 -10.14
C LEU A 17 -29.52 -28.97 -9.19
N GLY A 18 -30.09 -29.18 -8.00
CA GLY A 18 -30.34 -28.11 -7.02
C GLY A 18 -29.16 -27.79 -6.09
N SER A 19 -28.15 -28.65 -6.01
CA SER A 19 -27.16 -28.63 -4.93
C SER A 19 -25.92 -27.77 -5.21
N LEU A 20 -25.77 -27.18 -6.40
CA LEU A 20 -24.59 -26.39 -6.77
C LEU A 20 -24.73 -24.87 -6.54
N LEU A 21 -25.91 -24.39 -6.14
CA LEU A 21 -26.18 -22.95 -5.96
C LEU A 21 -26.08 -22.44 -4.51
N VAL A 22 -25.82 -23.31 -3.53
CA VAL A 22 -25.84 -22.92 -2.10
C VAL A 22 -24.45 -22.56 -1.55
N LEU A 23 -23.36 -22.70 -2.33
CA LEU A 23 -22.02 -22.22 -1.92
C LEU A 23 -21.70 -20.78 -2.33
N GLY A 24 -22.67 -20.02 -2.85
CA GLY A 24 -22.46 -18.63 -3.31
C GLY A 24 -22.64 -17.53 -2.26
N GLY A 25 -22.78 -17.87 -0.98
CA GLY A 25 -23.21 -16.94 0.06
C GLY A 25 -22.38 -17.01 1.33
N CYS A 26 -21.15 -16.48 1.31
CA CYS A 26 -20.46 -15.88 2.47
C CYS A 26 -19.11 -15.22 2.12
N HIS A 27 -18.95 -14.59 0.95
CA HIS A 27 -17.84 -13.64 0.72
C HIS A 27 -18.12 -12.68 -0.43
N ARG A 28 -19.30 -12.06 -0.46
CA ARG A 28 -19.75 -11.17 -1.53
C ARG A 28 -19.35 -9.71 -1.26
N GLY A 29 -18.10 -9.51 -0.84
CA GLY A 29 -17.53 -8.21 -0.48
C GLY A 29 -16.29 -7.83 -1.28
N SER A 30 -15.34 -8.74 -1.51
CA SER A 30 -14.01 -8.36 -2.02
C SER A 30 -13.81 -8.53 -3.52
N ALA A 31 -14.44 -9.53 -4.17
CA ALA A 31 -14.09 -9.87 -5.56
C ALA A 31 -14.49 -8.81 -6.60
N LYS A 32 -15.51 -7.99 -6.32
CA LYS A 32 -15.93 -6.92 -7.24
C LYS A 32 -14.98 -5.72 -7.17
N ASP A 33 -14.51 -5.40 -5.97
CA ASP A 33 -13.56 -4.32 -5.74
C ASP A 33 -12.15 -4.71 -6.21
N GLU A 34 -11.76 -5.98 -6.03
CA GLU A 34 -10.48 -6.50 -6.53
C GLU A 34 -10.42 -6.50 -8.07
N ALA A 35 -11.52 -6.86 -8.75
CA ALA A 35 -11.63 -6.75 -10.21
C ALA A 35 -11.61 -5.29 -10.69
N ALA A 36 -12.27 -4.37 -9.96
CA ALA A 36 -12.26 -2.95 -10.27
C ALA A 36 -10.85 -2.34 -10.10
N ILE A 37 -10.09 -2.76 -9.08
CA ILE A 37 -8.70 -2.31 -8.88
C ILE A 37 -7.76 -2.91 -9.92
N ALA A 38 -7.92 -4.19 -10.26
CA ALA A 38 -7.13 -4.80 -11.33
C ALA A 38 -7.36 -4.12 -12.68
N GLN A 39 -8.60 -3.72 -12.97
CA GLN A 39 -8.94 -2.93 -14.15
C GLN A 39 -8.42 -1.50 -14.04
N ALA A 40 -8.49 -0.87 -12.86
CA ALA A 40 -7.96 0.47 -12.65
C ALA A 40 -6.43 0.53 -12.82
N LYS A 41 -5.69 -0.51 -12.40
CA LYS A 41 -4.23 -0.61 -12.55
C LYS A 41 -3.75 -0.39 -13.99
N SER A 42 -4.53 -0.76 -15.01
CA SER A 42 -4.16 -0.55 -16.42
C SER A 42 -4.44 0.88 -16.91
N GLU A 43 -5.20 1.68 -16.16
CA GLU A 43 -5.49 3.08 -16.47
C GLU A 43 -4.45 4.05 -15.91
N PHE A 44 -3.56 3.56 -15.03
CA PHE A 44 -2.47 4.34 -14.44
C PHE A 44 -1.17 4.17 -15.20
N ASP A 45 -0.44 5.27 -15.41
CA ASP A 45 0.86 5.21 -16.07
C ASP A 45 1.89 4.42 -15.26
N THR A 46 1.79 4.47 -13.93
CA THR A 46 2.61 3.64 -13.04
C THR A 46 1.84 3.21 -11.81
N THR A 47 2.17 2.02 -11.30
CA THR A 47 1.65 1.49 -10.04
C THR A 47 2.82 1.16 -9.13
N ILE A 48 2.80 1.71 -7.91
CA ILE A 48 3.77 1.43 -6.85
C ILE A 48 3.06 0.81 -5.66
N GLN A 49 3.77 0.03 -4.86
CA GLN A 49 3.17 -0.62 -3.68
C GLN A 49 3.71 -0.04 -2.39
N ALA A 50 2.87 0.05 -1.37
CA ALA A 50 3.30 0.45 -0.03
C ALA A 50 4.15 -0.66 0.60
N TYR A 51 5.25 -0.30 1.25
CA TYR A 51 6.11 -1.24 1.95
C TYR A 51 6.22 -0.92 3.44
N LYS A 52 6.97 -1.72 4.19
CA LYS A 52 7.18 -1.50 5.62
C LYS A 52 7.79 -0.11 5.84
N SER A 53 7.44 0.50 6.97
CA SER A 53 8.11 1.70 7.44
C SER A 53 8.03 2.95 6.54
N GLY A 54 7.01 3.08 5.69
CA GLY A 54 6.89 4.27 4.82
C GLY A 54 7.70 4.17 3.52
N GLN A 55 8.29 3.00 3.26
CA GLN A 55 9.00 2.68 2.03
C GLN A 55 8.03 2.26 0.93
N PHE A 56 8.53 2.12 -0.30
CA PHE A 56 7.74 1.75 -1.47
C PHE A 56 8.40 0.60 -2.21
N LEU A 57 7.58 -0.27 -2.79
CA LEU A 57 8.01 -1.23 -3.80
C LEU A 57 7.76 -0.61 -5.17
N VAL A 58 8.84 -0.32 -5.89
CA VAL A 58 8.84 0.25 -7.24
C VAL A 58 9.56 -0.75 -8.15
N ASP A 59 8.86 -1.29 -9.15
CA ASP A 59 9.38 -2.32 -10.08
C ASP A 59 10.04 -3.53 -9.38
N GLY A 60 9.53 -3.90 -8.20
CA GLY A 60 10.06 -5.00 -7.39
C GLY A 60 11.24 -4.64 -6.49
N ALA A 61 11.75 -3.41 -6.56
CA ALA A 61 12.77 -2.90 -5.65
C ALA A 61 12.14 -2.15 -4.47
N VAL A 62 12.65 -2.41 -3.26
CA VAL A 62 12.25 -1.66 -2.07
C VAL A 62 13.07 -0.37 -2.01
N LEU A 63 12.38 0.77 -2.08
CA LEU A 63 12.97 2.10 -2.07
C LEU A 63 12.46 2.89 -0.87
N SER A 64 13.34 3.70 -0.28
CA SER A 64 12.92 4.71 0.70
C SER A 64 12.02 5.77 0.03
N ALA A 65 11.36 6.61 0.82
CA ALA A 65 10.58 7.72 0.27
C ALA A 65 11.46 8.71 -0.54
N LEU A 66 12.69 8.94 -0.09
CA LEU A 66 13.65 9.81 -0.75
C LEU A 66 14.16 9.19 -2.06
N ASP A 67 14.52 7.91 -2.05
CA ASP A 67 14.94 7.18 -3.25
C ASP A 67 13.81 7.10 -4.28
N THR A 68 12.58 6.90 -3.82
CA THR A 68 11.38 6.92 -4.68
C THR A 68 11.19 8.30 -5.30
N GLY A 69 11.35 9.38 -4.52
CA GLY A 69 11.35 10.75 -5.05
C GLY A 69 12.45 10.96 -6.09
N SER A 70 13.66 10.45 -5.85
CA SER A 70 14.80 10.54 -6.77
C SER A 70 14.54 9.75 -8.06
N HIS A 71 13.88 8.60 -7.97
CA HIS A 71 13.44 7.83 -9.14
C HIS A 71 12.48 8.66 -10.02
N PHE A 72 11.49 9.33 -9.42
CA PHE A 72 10.60 10.23 -10.19
C PHE A 72 11.32 11.47 -10.75
N ALA A 73 12.31 12.02 -10.04
CA ALA A 73 13.15 13.08 -10.57
C ALA A 73 13.89 12.64 -11.83
N TYR A 74 14.51 11.46 -11.81
CA TYR A 74 15.14 10.89 -12.99
C TYR A 74 14.13 10.69 -14.15
N LEU A 75 12.94 10.16 -13.86
CA LEU A 75 11.88 10.01 -14.87
C LEU A 75 11.47 11.34 -15.49
N LYS A 76 11.44 12.42 -14.70
CA LYS A 76 11.21 13.78 -15.20
C LYS A 76 12.32 14.24 -16.14
N ASP A 77 13.57 14.04 -15.77
CA ASP A 77 14.72 14.49 -16.56
C ASP A 77 14.80 13.78 -17.92
N VAL A 78 14.42 12.49 -17.97
CA VAL A 78 14.35 11.73 -19.23
C VAL A 78 13.04 11.91 -20.00
N GLY A 79 12.14 12.80 -19.54
CA GLY A 79 10.86 13.09 -20.19
C GLY A 79 9.83 11.96 -20.12
N LYS A 80 9.97 11.04 -19.15
CA LYS A 80 9.10 9.87 -18.93
C LYS A 80 8.35 9.94 -17.60
N LEU A 81 8.14 11.13 -17.06
CA LEU A 81 7.37 11.29 -15.83
C LEU A 81 5.93 10.82 -16.04
N PRO A 82 5.41 9.88 -15.22
CA PRO A 82 4.02 9.46 -15.30
C PRO A 82 3.09 10.63 -14.96
N LYS A 83 1.93 10.71 -15.60
CA LYS A 83 0.89 11.70 -15.29
C LYS A 83 0.04 11.22 -14.11
N THR A 84 -0.17 9.91 -14.01
CA THR A 84 -0.96 9.28 -12.95
C THR A 84 -0.20 8.15 -12.27
N VAL A 85 -0.22 8.16 -10.93
CA VAL A 85 0.43 7.15 -10.10
C VAL A 85 -0.61 6.50 -9.20
N LEU A 86 -0.65 5.17 -9.20
CA LEU A 86 -1.47 4.40 -8.28
C LEU A 86 -0.61 3.82 -7.15
N LEU A 87 -0.99 4.10 -5.91
CA LEU A 87 -0.45 3.46 -4.72
C LEU A 87 -1.38 2.33 -4.28
N VAL A 88 -0.87 1.10 -4.23
CA VAL A 88 -1.61 -0.07 -3.73
C VAL A 88 -0.96 -0.64 -2.46
N PRO A 89 -1.69 -1.36 -1.59
CA PRO A 89 -1.04 -2.18 -0.57
C PRO A 89 -0.18 -3.27 -1.22
N SER A 90 0.90 -3.66 -0.54
CA SER A 90 1.64 -4.90 -0.85
C SER A 90 1.25 -6.00 0.12
N ASP A 91 1.70 -7.23 -0.16
CA ASP A 91 1.58 -8.37 0.76
C ASP A 91 2.24 -8.10 2.12
N ASP A 92 3.26 -7.23 2.15
CA ASP A 92 4.06 -6.90 3.33
C ASP A 92 3.53 -5.68 4.10
N SER A 93 2.71 -4.83 3.48
CA SER A 93 2.17 -3.64 4.14
C SER A 93 0.93 -3.06 3.49
N LYS A 94 -0.02 -2.70 4.36
CA LYS A 94 -1.10 -1.77 4.03
C LYS A 94 -0.58 -0.34 3.83
N ILE A 95 -1.33 0.45 3.08
CA ILE A 95 -1.09 1.90 2.97
C ILE A 95 -1.27 2.54 4.35
N ARG A 96 -0.36 3.45 4.68
CA ARG A 96 -0.27 4.12 5.98
C ARG A 96 -0.18 5.61 5.74
N LYS A 97 -0.43 6.39 6.79
CA LYS A 97 -0.33 7.84 6.75
C LYS A 97 1.00 8.35 6.20
N ALA A 98 2.12 7.71 6.56
CA ALA A 98 3.44 8.07 6.05
C ALA A 98 3.51 7.97 4.51
N HIS A 99 3.03 6.86 3.94
CA HIS A 99 2.96 6.67 2.48
C HIS A 99 2.15 7.79 1.82
N LEU A 100 0.96 8.10 2.36
CA LEU A 100 0.09 9.15 1.81
C LEU A 100 0.75 10.53 1.89
N GLN A 101 1.45 10.84 2.98
CA GLN A 101 2.16 12.11 3.15
C GLN A 101 3.32 12.27 2.17
N PHE A 102 4.10 11.21 1.94
CA PHE A 102 5.19 11.23 0.97
C PHE A 102 4.67 11.33 -0.47
N MET A 103 3.62 10.58 -0.81
CA MET A 103 2.98 10.71 -2.13
C MET A 103 2.36 12.09 -2.35
N ALA A 104 1.71 12.66 -1.34
CA ALA A 104 1.21 14.03 -1.40
C ALA A 104 2.33 15.05 -1.67
N ARG A 105 3.51 14.84 -1.08
CA ARG A 105 4.68 15.68 -1.32
C ARG A 105 5.22 15.51 -2.74
N MET A 106 5.36 14.28 -3.22
CA MET A 106 5.79 14.02 -4.59
C MET A 106 4.81 14.58 -5.63
N GLN A 107 3.50 14.52 -5.37
CA GLN A 107 2.48 15.17 -6.20
C GLN A 107 2.70 16.69 -6.30
N LEU A 108 3.14 17.35 -5.22
CA LEU A 108 3.46 18.78 -5.24
C LEU A 108 4.78 19.06 -5.98
N ASP A 109 5.80 18.23 -5.78
CA ASP A 109 7.14 18.43 -6.35
C ASP A 109 7.18 18.15 -7.87
N TYR A 110 6.42 17.17 -8.33
CA TYR A 110 6.47 16.68 -9.72
C TYR A 110 5.19 16.93 -10.52
N GLY A 111 4.06 17.24 -9.88
CA GLY A 111 2.81 17.63 -10.55
C GLY A 111 1.99 16.47 -11.12
N PHE A 112 2.34 15.21 -10.86
CA PHE A 112 1.52 14.06 -11.23
C PHE A 112 0.35 13.84 -10.26
N ALA A 113 -0.73 13.24 -10.74
CA ALA A 113 -1.88 12.91 -9.90
C ALA A 113 -1.65 11.56 -9.20
N VAL A 114 -1.82 11.53 -7.88
CA VAL A 114 -1.75 10.28 -7.12
C VAL A 114 -3.12 9.80 -6.72
N TYR A 115 -3.34 8.50 -6.93
CA TYR A 115 -4.48 7.77 -6.42
C TYR A 115 -3.99 6.66 -5.51
N TYR A 116 -4.80 6.25 -4.55
CA TYR A 116 -4.48 5.15 -3.65
C TYR A 116 -5.69 4.24 -3.45
N ASP A 117 -5.40 2.97 -3.22
CA ASP A 117 -6.38 1.98 -2.82
C ASP A 117 -6.67 2.07 -1.32
N ASP A 118 -7.90 2.41 -0.96
CA ASP A 118 -8.40 2.36 0.41
C ASP A 118 -9.32 1.15 0.60
N GLY A 119 -8.72 -0.04 0.64
CA GLY A 119 -9.43 -1.29 0.93
C GLY A 119 -10.50 -1.65 -0.09
N GLY A 120 -10.23 -1.46 -1.39
CA GLY A 120 -11.16 -1.69 -2.49
C GLY A 120 -11.69 -0.41 -3.13
N THR A 121 -11.55 0.75 -2.47
CA THR A 121 -12.01 2.03 -2.99
C THR A 121 -10.85 2.89 -3.46
N LEU A 122 -10.85 3.22 -4.76
CA LEU A 122 -9.87 4.13 -5.34
C LEU A 122 -10.15 5.58 -4.91
N LYS A 123 -9.17 6.22 -4.25
CA LYS A 123 -9.26 7.61 -3.79
C LYS A 123 -8.12 8.44 -4.37
N LYS A 124 -8.41 9.69 -4.72
CA LYS A 124 -7.39 10.65 -5.17
C LYS A 124 -6.76 11.34 -3.95
N ILE A 125 -5.44 11.49 -3.95
CA ILE A 125 -4.74 12.24 -2.90
C ILE A 125 -5.00 13.74 -3.09
N ASN A 126 -5.44 14.38 -1.99
CA ASN A 126 -5.48 15.83 -1.87
C ASN A 126 -4.30 16.30 -0.98
N PRO A 127 -3.27 16.96 -1.54
CA PRO A 127 -2.06 17.33 -0.79
C PRO A 127 -2.31 18.27 0.39
N VAL A 128 -3.36 19.10 0.30
CA VAL A 128 -3.76 20.06 1.34
C VAL A 128 -4.37 19.33 2.53
N GLU A 129 -5.28 18.38 2.27
CA GLU A 129 -5.93 17.60 3.32
C GLU A 129 -4.98 16.59 3.96
N THR A 130 -4.07 16.02 3.18
CA THR A 130 -3.16 14.96 3.62
C THR A 130 -2.01 15.47 4.51
N LYS A 131 -1.88 16.79 4.69
CA LYS A 131 -0.77 17.45 5.40
C LYS A 131 0.58 16.96 4.88
N ALA A 132 0.87 17.25 3.61
CA ALA A 132 2.12 16.88 2.94
C ALA A 132 3.32 17.18 3.84
N ARG A 133 4.15 16.17 4.10
CA ARG A 133 5.37 16.28 4.91
C ARG A 133 6.57 16.48 3.98
N ALA A 134 7.65 17.08 4.47
CA ALA A 134 8.91 17.04 3.73
C ALA A 134 9.34 15.58 3.49
N LEU A 135 9.96 15.30 2.35
CA LEU A 135 10.62 14.02 2.10
C LEU A 135 11.80 13.94 3.07
N GLU A 136 11.73 13.02 4.02
CA GLU A 136 12.79 12.75 4.99
C GLU A 136 13.25 11.30 4.78
N ASP A 137 14.55 11.07 4.89
CA ASP A 137 15.10 9.71 4.87
C ASP A 137 14.50 8.87 6.00
N TYR A 138 14.14 7.63 5.67
CA TYR A 138 13.73 6.67 6.70
C TYR A 138 14.95 6.25 7.51
N HIS A 139 15.13 6.87 8.68
CA HIS A 139 16.02 6.34 9.70
C HIS A 139 15.25 5.28 10.51
N ALA A 140 15.62 4.01 10.34
CA ALA A 140 15.20 2.98 11.29
C ALA A 140 15.58 3.45 12.70
N PRO A 141 14.73 3.25 13.73
CA PRO A 141 15.13 3.55 15.09
C PRO A 141 16.34 2.68 15.43
N VAL A 142 17.51 3.30 15.48
CA VAL A 142 18.69 2.69 16.06
C VAL A 142 18.34 2.47 17.52
N LYS A 143 18.05 1.21 17.90
CA LYS A 143 18.07 0.83 19.31
C LYS A 143 19.51 1.09 19.78
N MET A 144 19.75 2.24 20.39
CA MET A 144 20.96 2.46 21.14
C MET A 144 20.97 1.40 22.25
N SER A 145 22.06 0.63 22.36
CA SER A 145 22.26 -0.23 23.51
C SER A 145 22.30 0.64 24.77
N ASP A 146 21.76 0.12 25.88
CA ASP A 146 21.71 0.79 27.20
C ASP A 146 23.08 1.30 27.68
N GLU A 147 24.18 0.80 27.13
CA GLU A 147 25.54 1.19 27.47
C GLU A 147 25.94 2.62 27.05
N LEU A 148 25.19 3.28 26.17
CA LEU A 148 25.48 4.65 25.73
C LEU A 148 24.68 5.73 26.47
N GLN A 149 23.72 5.37 27.32
CA GLN A 149 22.83 6.32 28.00
C GLN A 149 23.46 7.00 29.24
N GLY A 150 24.72 6.70 29.57
CA GLY A 150 25.36 7.14 30.81
C GLY A 150 26.50 8.17 30.70
N LYS A 151 27.01 8.48 29.50
CA LYS A 151 28.13 9.44 29.35
C LYS A 151 27.62 10.85 29.08
N SER A 152 27.11 11.48 30.14
CA SER A 152 26.87 12.93 30.16
C SER A 152 28.19 13.68 29.93
N ALA A 153 28.22 14.54 28.92
CA ALA A 153 29.33 15.44 28.60
C ALA A 153 29.39 16.62 29.60
N ALA A 154 29.60 16.32 30.88
CA ALA A 154 29.82 17.31 31.93
C ALA A 154 31.04 16.90 32.75
N GLY A 155 32.19 17.50 32.46
CA GLY A 155 33.43 17.23 33.20
C GLY A 155 34.71 17.65 32.49
N SER A 156 34.79 18.89 32.00
CA SER A 156 36.08 19.56 31.85
C SER A 156 36.05 20.76 32.79
N SER A 157 36.38 20.52 34.07
CA SER A 157 36.83 21.59 34.93
C SER A 157 38.24 21.95 34.46
N MET A 158 38.39 23.18 34.00
CA MET A 158 39.70 23.80 33.85
C MET A 158 40.34 23.88 35.23
N ASP A 159 41.42 23.14 35.45
CA ASP A 159 42.32 23.38 36.57
C ASP A 159 43.11 24.66 36.27
N GLN A 160 42.50 25.80 36.61
CA GLN A 160 43.24 27.01 36.95
C GLN A 160 43.58 26.92 38.44
N GLU A 161 44.78 26.46 38.77
CA GLU A 161 45.35 26.71 40.09
C GLU A 161 46.70 27.41 39.93
N GLN A 162 46.67 28.69 40.32
CA GLN A 162 47.81 29.55 40.54
C GLN A 162 48.49 29.10 41.84
N HIS A 163 49.81 28.91 41.84
CA HIS A 163 50.76 29.47 42.81
C HIS A 163 52.20 29.11 42.44
#